data_AF-C7FFV7-F1
#
_entry.id   AF-C7FFV7-F1
#
_cell.length_a   1.000
_cell.length_b   1.000
_cell.length_c   1.000
_cell.angle_alpha   90.00
_cell.angle_beta   90.00
_cell.angle_gamma   90.00
#
_symmetry.space_group_name_H-M   'P 1'
#
loop_
_entity.id
_entity.type
_entity.pdbx_description
1 polymer ?
#
loop_
_entity_poly.entity_id
_entity_poly.type
_entity_poly.pdbx_seq_one_letter_code
_entity_poly.pdbx_strand_id
1 'polypeptide(L)'
;ISSEQKAAIKTSWAGANLQAAGTGFYVHLAADAPAAYAVFNLGANPHGTKAQAQGLKVMQFVDDCVKSLDDMAAVRDKLDVLAHRHTAYPAKKEYFGPGKACFLAGLADALGAKFTAEAKAAWAAFYDIIAISLCQFL
;
A
#
# COMPACT_ATOMS: atom_id res chain seq x y z
N ILE A 1 -9.53 12.60 3.56
CA ILE A 1 -9.03 12.76 2.18
C ILE A 1 -9.96 13.72 1.45
N SER A 2 -9.43 14.78 0.81
CA SER A 2 -10.24 15.78 0.09
C SER A 2 -10.70 15.27 -1.27
N SER A 3 -11.63 15.99 -1.93
CA SER A 3 -12.10 15.66 -3.28
C SER A 3 -10.95 15.69 -4.31
N GLU A 4 -10.03 16.64 -4.20
CA GLU A 4 -8.86 16.77 -5.07
C GLU A 4 -7.91 15.59 -4.88
N GLN A 5 -7.67 15.17 -3.63
CA GLN A 5 -6.85 14.00 -3.33
C GLN A 5 -7.49 12.72 -3.86
N LYS A 6 -8.82 12.55 -3.73
CA LYS A 6 -9.53 11.41 -4.32
C LYS A 6 -9.38 11.39 -5.85
N ALA A 7 -9.54 12.54 -6.50
CA ALA A 7 -9.39 12.66 -7.95
C ALA A 7 -7.96 12.33 -8.40
N ALA A 8 -6.94 12.84 -7.70
CA ALA A 8 -5.53 12.55 -8.00
C ALA A 8 -5.20 11.06 -7.88
N ILE A 9 -5.72 10.38 -6.84
CA ILE A 9 -5.57 8.93 -6.68
C ILE A 9 -6.25 8.20 -7.83
N LYS A 10 -7.53 8.48 -8.11
CA LYS A 10 -8.27 7.79 -9.17
C LYS A 10 -7.63 7.96 -10.54
N THR A 11 -7.22 9.18 -10.89
CA THR A 11 -6.57 9.46 -12.18
C THR A 11 -5.23 8.75 -12.29
N SER A 12 -4.41 8.79 -11.23
CA SER A 12 -3.10 8.12 -11.26
C SER A 12 -3.22 6.58 -11.26
N TRP A 13 -4.25 6.03 -10.62
CA TRP A 13 -4.50 4.59 -10.51
C TRP A 13 -5.23 3.99 -11.72
N ALA A 14 -5.81 4.81 -12.59
CA ALA A 14 -6.59 4.31 -13.72
C ALA A 14 -5.75 3.41 -14.65
N GLY A 15 -6.12 2.13 -14.73
CA GLY A 15 -5.40 1.11 -15.50
C GLY A 15 -4.07 0.68 -14.89
N ALA A 16 -3.87 0.87 -13.57
CA ALA A 16 -2.65 0.45 -12.89
C ALA A 16 -2.40 -1.05 -13.02
N ASN A 17 -1.15 -1.43 -13.27
CA ASN A 17 -0.72 -2.82 -13.20
C ASN A 17 -0.44 -3.18 -11.72
N LEU A 18 -1.41 -3.84 -11.09
CA LEU A 18 -1.33 -4.21 -9.67
C LEU A 18 -0.12 -5.11 -9.35
N GLN A 19 0.26 -6.00 -10.27
CA GLN A 19 1.42 -6.87 -10.08
C GLN A 19 2.72 -6.07 -10.08
N ALA A 20 2.85 -5.09 -10.98
CA ALA A 20 4.03 -4.21 -11.03
C ALA A 20 4.13 -3.33 -9.78
N ALA A 21 3.02 -2.70 -9.35
CA ALA A 21 2.99 -1.89 -8.14
C ALA A 21 3.34 -2.72 -6.88
N GLY A 22 2.80 -3.94 -6.79
CA GLY A 22 3.10 -4.88 -5.71
C GLY A 22 4.57 -5.30 -5.71
N THR A 23 5.13 -5.60 -6.89
CA THR A 23 6.55 -5.93 -7.04
C THR A 23 7.43 -4.79 -6.57
N GLY A 24 7.21 -3.58 -7.07
CA GLY A 24 8.00 -2.41 -6.70
C GLY A 24 8.00 -2.18 -5.20
N PHE A 25 6.82 -2.27 -4.57
CA PHE A 25 6.71 -2.11 -3.11
C PHE A 25 7.58 -3.10 -2.33
N TYR A 26 7.53 -4.39 -2.67
CA TYR A 26 8.30 -5.41 -1.95
C TYR A 26 9.80 -5.39 -2.29
N VAL A 27 10.18 -4.97 -3.49
CA VAL A 27 11.59 -4.71 -3.85
C VAL A 27 12.14 -3.57 -2.99
N HIS A 28 11.41 -2.46 -2.87
CA HIS A 28 11.80 -1.36 -2.00
C HIS A 28 11.82 -1.74 -0.52
N LEU A 29 10.83 -2.51 -0.04
CA LEU A 29 10.88 -3.02 1.33
C LEU A 29 12.15 -3.85 1.59
N ALA A 30 12.51 -4.74 0.66
CA ALA A 30 13.71 -5.58 0.82
C ALA A 30 15.01 -4.76 0.84
N ALA A 31 15.09 -3.70 0.03
CA ALA A 31 16.28 -2.85 -0.08
C ALA A 31 16.37 -1.80 1.04
N ASP A 32 15.28 -1.08 1.29
CA ASP A 32 15.28 0.17 2.07
C ASP A 32 14.69 -0.03 3.47
N ALA A 33 13.93 -1.10 3.70
CA ALA A 33 13.30 -1.42 4.98
C ALA A 33 13.34 -2.93 5.31
N PRO A 34 14.54 -3.56 5.33
CA PRO A 34 14.66 -5.02 5.42
C PRO A 34 14.01 -5.63 6.67
N ALA A 35 13.96 -4.89 7.78
CA ALA A 35 13.24 -5.31 8.99
C ALA A 35 11.72 -5.42 8.76
N ALA A 36 11.13 -4.49 8.00
CA ALA A 36 9.71 -4.54 7.62
C ALA A 36 9.45 -5.62 6.57
N TYR A 37 10.37 -5.87 5.64
CA TYR A 37 10.26 -6.98 4.68
C TYR A 37 10.28 -8.35 5.38
N ALA A 38 11.15 -8.52 6.38
CA ALA A 38 11.37 -9.80 7.04
C ALA A 38 10.11 -10.38 7.71
N VAL A 39 9.20 -9.53 8.20
CA VAL A 39 7.98 -9.99 8.90
C VAL A 39 7.03 -10.79 8.02
N PHE A 40 7.14 -10.65 6.70
CA PHE A 40 6.29 -11.37 5.75
C PHE A 40 6.78 -12.81 5.46
N ASN A 41 8.01 -13.18 5.86
CA ASN A 41 8.59 -14.51 5.65
C ASN A 41 8.51 -15.01 4.18
N LEU A 42 8.87 -14.14 3.23
CA LEU A 42 8.73 -14.38 1.78
C LEU A 42 9.97 -15.00 1.13
N GLY A 43 11.07 -15.12 1.89
CA GLY A 43 12.39 -15.50 1.38
C GLY A 43 13.20 -14.29 0.88
N ALA A 44 14.48 -14.52 0.57
CA ALA A 44 15.43 -13.46 0.26
C ALA A 44 15.24 -12.78 -1.11
N ASN A 45 14.50 -13.41 -2.04
CA ASN A 45 14.27 -12.87 -3.37
C ASN A 45 12.94 -12.09 -3.42
N PRO A 46 12.95 -10.74 -3.50
CA PRO A 46 11.72 -9.94 -3.60
C PRO A 46 11.01 -10.09 -4.96
N HIS A 47 11.66 -10.69 -5.96
CA HIS A 47 11.04 -11.08 -7.23
C HIS A 47 10.50 -12.53 -7.22
N GLY A 48 10.66 -13.25 -6.11
CA GLY A 48 10.18 -14.64 -5.98
C GLY A 48 8.66 -14.73 -5.97
N THR A 49 8.13 -15.91 -6.33
CA THR A 49 6.68 -16.16 -6.46
C THR A 49 5.87 -15.82 -5.21
N LYS A 50 6.43 -16.06 -4.01
CA LYS A 50 5.79 -15.69 -2.73
C LYS A 50 5.65 -14.18 -2.58
N ALA A 51 6.72 -13.44 -2.86
CA ALA A 51 6.72 -11.98 -2.80
C ALA A 51 5.79 -11.36 -3.84
N GLN A 52 5.80 -11.89 -5.06
CA GLN A 52 4.88 -11.49 -6.13
C GLN A 52 3.41 -11.71 -5.76
N ALA A 53 3.06 -12.89 -5.22
CA ALA A 53 1.70 -13.20 -4.78
C ALA A 53 1.25 -12.32 -3.60
N GLN A 54 2.16 -12.06 -2.65
CA GLN A 54 1.87 -11.20 -1.51
C GLN A 54 1.70 -9.73 -1.94
N GLY A 55 2.57 -9.24 -2.82
CA GLY A 55 2.46 -7.90 -3.42
C GLY A 55 1.13 -7.70 -4.14
N LEU A 56 0.71 -8.68 -4.93
CA LEU A 56 -0.58 -8.64 -5.61
C LEU A 56 -1.76 -8.55 -4.63
N LYS A 57 -1.76 -9.35 -3.56
CA LYS A 57 -2.81 -9.30 -2.52
C LYS A 57 -2.92 -7.92 -1.87
N VAL A 58 -1.79 -7.29 -1.56
CA VAL A 58 -1.78 -5.92 -1.02
C VAL A 58 -2.40 -4.95 -2.03
N MET A 59 -1.97 -5.00 -3.29
CA MET A 59 -2.46 -4.06 -4.31
C MET A 59 -3.92 -4.30 -4.70
N GLN A 60 -4.42 -5.54 -4.61
CA GLN A 60 -5.85 -5.84 -4.77
C GLN A 60 -6.69 -5.19 -3.67
N PHE A 61 -6.24 -5.26 -2.41
CA PHE A 61 -6.92 -4.56 -1.32
C PHE A 61 -6.91 -3.04 -1.51
N VAL A 62 -5.77 -2.48 -1.93
CA VAL A 62 -5.65 -1.05 -2.26
C VAL A 62 -6.60 -0.68 -3.40
N ASP A 63 -6.64 -1.47 -4.47
CA ASP A 63 -7.54 -1.27 -5.61
C ASP A 63 -9.01 -1.27 -5.21
N ASP A 64 -9.42 -2.20 -4.33
CA ASP A 64 -10.78 -2.25 -3.80
C ASP A 64 -11.13 -1.02 -2.95
N CYS A 65 -10.17 -0.48 -2.21
CA CYS A 65 -10.36 0.78 -1.51
C CYS A 65 -10.42 1.96 -2.48
N VAL A 66 -9.59 1.99 -3.53
CA VAL A 66 -9.62 3.04 -4.58
C VAL A 66 -10.98 3.08 -5.28
N LYS A 67 -11.53 1.91 -5.65
CA LYS A 67 -12.89 1.78 -6.21
C LYS A 67 -13.98 2.34 -5.29
N SER A 68 -13.73 2.36 -3.98
CA SER A 68 -14.67 2.81 -2.95
C SER A 68 -14.40 4.25 -2.48
N LEU A 69 -13.45 5.00 -3.07
CA LEU A 69 -13.01 6.30 -2.53
C LEU A 69 -14.10 7.38 -2.40
N ASP A 70 -15.19 7.29 -3.16
CA ASP A 70 -16.31 8.23 -3.01
C ASP A 70 -17.11 7.95 -1.73
N ASP A 71 -17.12 6.69 -1.28
CA ASP A 71 -17.72 6.25 -0.03
C ASP A 71 -16.64 5.87 1.00
N MET A 72 -16.20 6.88 1.75
CA MET A 72 -15.18 6.67 2.79
C MET A 72 -15.68 5.84 3.98
N ALA A 73 -16.98 5.64 4.15
CA ALA A 73 -17.50 4.70 5.14
C ALA A 73 -17.24 3.26 4.68
N ALA A 74 -17.52 2.94 3.41
CA ALA A 74 -17.17 1.64 2.84
C ALA A 74 -15.66 1.35 2.86
N VAL A 75 -14.81 2.37 2.65
CA VAL A 75 -13.35 2.21 2.81
C VAL A 75 -12.99 1.89 4.27
N ARG A 76 -13.62 2.57 5.24
CA ARG A 76 -13.39 2.31 6.67
C ARG A 76 -13.77 0.88 7.04
N ASP A 77 -14.93 0.40 6.62
CA ASP A 77 -15.37 -0.97 6.93
C ASP A 77 -14.38 -2.03 6.42
N LYS A 78 -13.82 -1.83 5.21
CA LYS A 78 -12.77 -2.72 4.66
C LYS A 78 -11.49 -2.68 5.49
N LEU A 79 -11.08 -1.48 5.93
CA LEU A 79 -9.90 -1.29 6.76
C LEU A 79 -10.09 -1.91 8.15
N ASP A 80 -11.26 -1.79 8.76
CA ASP A 80 -11.54 -2.38 10.07
C ASP A 80 -11.42 -3.91 10.01
N VAL A 81 -11.98 -4.55 8.98
CA VAL A 81 -11.82 -6.01 8.77
C VAL A 81 -10.34 -6.38 8.60
N LEU A 82 -9.57 -5.58 7.85
CA LEU A 82 -8.14 -5.84 7.65
C LEU A 82 -7.35 -5.61 8.95
N ALA A 83 -7.67 -4.58 9.73
CA ALA A 83 -7.01 -4.24 11.00
C ALA A 83 -7.19 -5.34 12.05
N HIS A 84 -8.39 -5.92 12.16
CA HIS A 84 -8.62 -7.08 13.05
C HIS A 84 -7.77 -8.30 12.65
N ARG A 85 -7.48 -8.51 11.36
CA ARG A 85 -6.57 -9.58 10.94
C ARG A 85 -5.10 -9.25 11.26
N HIS A 86 -4.74 -7.97 11.26
CA HIS A 86 -3.37 -7.54 11.53
C HIS A 86 -2.94 -7.78 12.98
N THR A 87 -3.87 -7.95 13.93
CA THR A 87 -3.53 -8.34 15.31
C THR A 87 -2.91 -9.74 15.41
N ALA A 88 -3.14 -10.59 14.41
CA ALA A 88 -2.56 -11.92 14.32
C ALA A 88 -1.26 -11.96 13.51
N TYR A 89 -0.84 -10.84 12.92
CA TYR A 89 0.37 -10.74 12.10
C TYR A 89 1.52 -10.17 12.93
N PRO A 90 2.78 -10.51 12.61
CA PRO A 90 3.96 -9.96 13.29
C PRO A 90 4.27 -8.49 12.90
N ALA A 91 3.24 -7.72 12.53
CA ALA A 91 3.38 -6.32 12.17
C ALA A 91 3.55 -5.45 13.42
N LYS A 92 4.39 -4.40 13.31
CA LYS A 92 4.59 -3.41 14.36
C LYS A 92 4.40 -2.01 13.78
N LYS A 93 3.94 -1.09 14.62
CA LYS A 93 3.74 0.33 14.26
C LYS A 93 4.97 0.96 13.60
N GLU A 94 6.16 0.61 14.09
CA GLU A 94 7.44 1.11 13.57
C GLU A 94 7.73 0.75 12.10
N TYR A 95 7.10 -0.31 11.56
CA TYR A 95 7.31 -0.73 10.17
C TYR A 95 6.54 0.09 9.14
N PHE A 96 5.45 0.76 9.53
CA PHE A 96 4.60 1.51 8.60
C PHE A 96 5.24 2.84 8.15
N GLY A 97 6.12 3.44 8.96
CA GLY A 97 6.87 4.62 8.56
C GLY A 97 7.78 4.36 7.34
N PRO A 98 8.77 3.44 7.45
CA PRO A 98 9.58 3.01 6.32
C PRO A 98 8.74 2.38 5.19
N GLY A 99 7.69 1.65 5.55
CA GLY A 99 6.73 1.08 4.60
C GLY A 99 6.07 2.12 3.70
N LYS A 100 5.77 3.32 4.21
CA LYS A 100 5.22 4.43 3.42
C LYS A 100 6.16 4.85 2.30
N ALA A 101 7.44 5.04 2.61
CA ALA A 101 8.44 5.45 1.62
C ALA A 101 8.57 4.39 0.52
N CYS A 102 8.64 3.12 0.91
CA CYS A 102 8.72 1.99 -0.03
C CYS A 102 7.46 1.84 -0.88
N PHE A 103 6.28 2.04 -0.29
CA PHE A 103 5.00 2.00 -1.00
C PHE A 103 4.94 3.08 -2.07
N LEU A 104 5.26 4.33 -1.71
CA LEU A 104 5.27 5.44 -2.66
C LEU A 104 6.32 5.28 -3.76
N ALA A 105 7.48 4.71 -3.45
CA ALA A 105 8.51 4.40 -4.45
C ALA A 105 8.03 3.32 -5.44
N GLY A 106 7.44 2.22 -4.94
CA GLY A 106 6.86 1.18 -5.78
C GLY A 106 5.70 1.69 -6.66
N LEU A 107 4.91 2.65 -6.17
CA LEU A 107 3.91 3.32 -6.99
C LEU A 107 4.53 4.19 -8.07
N ALA A 108 5.59 4.94 -7.76
CA ALA A 108 6.30 5.75 -8.74
C ALA A 108 6.84 4.89 -9.89
N ASP A 109 7.45 3.75 -9.57
CA ASP A 109 7.95 2.79 -10.55
C ASP A 109 6.85 2.27 -11.48
N ALA A 110 5.70 1.89 -10.90
CA ALA A 110 4.62 1.23 -11.63
C ALA A 110 3.73 2.20 -12.43
N LEU A 111 3.55 3.43 -11.94
CA LEU A 111 2.63 4.41 -12.52
C LEU A 111 3.34 5.43 -13.42
N GLY A 112 4.66 5.58 -13.28
CA GLY A 112 5.48 6.46 -14.11
C GLY A 112 4.95 7.89 -14.13
N ALA A 113 4.74 8.44 -15.33
CA ALA A 113 4.27 9.82 -15.52
C ALA A 113 2.91 10.14 -14.88
N LYS A 114 2.08 9.12 -14.58
CA LYS A 114 0.81 9.32 -13.86
C LYS A 114 1.01 9.64 -12.38
N PHE A 115 2.18 9.36 -11.81
CA PHE A 115 2.52 9.63 -10.41
C PHE A 115 3.10 11.04 -10.24
N THR A 116 2.26 12.04 -10.51
CA THR A 116 2.62 13.46 -10.34
C THR A 116 2.88 13.82 -8.87
N ALA A 117 3.36 15.04 -8.60
CA ALA A 117 3.55 15.53 -7.23
C ALA A 117 2.24 15.51 -6.42
N GLU A 118 1.13 15.87 -7.05
CA GLU A 118 -0.22 15.85 -6.46
C GLU A 118 -0.67 14.41 -6.17
N ALA A 119 -0.44 13.49 -7.11
CA ALA A 119 -0.72 12.08 -6.90
C ALA A 119 0.10 11.51 -5.74
N LYS A 120 1.40 11.80 -5.69
CA LYS A 120 2.28 11.38 -4.59
C LYS A 120 1.78 11.89 -3.23
N ALA A 121 1.40 13.17 -3.15
CA ALA A 121 0.86 13.74 -1.91
C ALA A 121 -0.48 13.10 -1.50
N ALA A 122 -1.37 12.84 -2.47
CA ALA A 122 -2.64 12.17 -2.21
C ALA A 122 -2.46 10.72 -1.75
N TRP A 123 -1.59 9.96 -2.41
CA TRP A 123 -1.24 8.59 -2.04
C TRP A 123 -0.55 8.51 -0.67
N ALA A 124 0.29 9.49 -0.33
CA ALA A 124 0.90 9.59 0.99
C ALA A 124 -0.17 9.77 2.08
N ALA A 125 -1.15 10.65 1.87
CA ALA A 125 -2.25 10.85 2.80
C ALA A 125 -3.17 9.63 2.90
N PHE A 126 -3.40 8.93 1.78
CA PHE A 126 -4.18 7.71 1.78
C PHE A 126 -3.48 6.55 2.49
N TYR A 127 -2.16 6.39 2.29
CA TYR A 127 -1.35 5.46 3.04
C TYR A 127 -1.45 5.72 4.55
N ASP A 128 -1.38 6.97 5.00
CA ASP A 128 -1.48 7.30 6.42
C ASP A 128 -2.81 6.85 7.02
N ILE A 129 -3.92 6.99 6.28
CA ILE A 129 -5.24 6.48 6.71
C ILE A 129 -5.22 4.96 6.87
N ILE A 130 -4.65 4.24 5.89
CA ILE A 130 -4.51 2.79 5.95
C ILE A 130 -3.66 2.40 7.16
N ALA A 131 -2.47 2.99 7.30
CA ALA A 131 -1.52 2.70 8.36
C ALA A 131 -2.11 2.96 9.76
N ILE A 132 -2.79 4.10 9.97
CA ILE A 132 -3.47 4.43 11.23
C ILE A 132 -4.49 3.35 11.58
N SER A 133 -5.31 2.94 10.60
CA SER A 133 -6.34 1.92 10.81
C SER A 133 -5.73 0.57 11.19
N LEU A 134 -4.69 0.13 10.45
CA LEU A 134 -4.01 -1.13 10.72
C LEU A 134 -3.25 -1.13 12.06
N CYS A 135 -2.73 0.03 12.47
CA CYS A 135 -2.02 0.21 13.73
C CYS A 135 -2.94 0.35 14.95
N GLN A 136 -4.24 0.50 14.76
CA GLN A 136 -5.19 0.77 15.85
C GLN A 136 -5.11 -0.29 16.96
N PHE A 137 -4.85 -1.55 16.60
CA PHE A 137 -4.84 -2.69 17.51
C PHE A 137 -3.45 -3.34 17.68
N LEU A 138 -2.38 -2.70 17.17
CA LEU A 138 -0.99 -3.15 17.29
C LEU A 138 -0.30 -2.62 18.56
#